data_AF-A0A817Z6Q4-F1
#
_entry.id   AF-A0A817Z6Q4-F1
#
_cell.length_a   1.000
_cell.length_b   1.000
_cell.length_c   1.000
_cell.angle_alpha   90.00
_cell.angle_beta   90.00
_cell.angle_gamma   90.00
#
_symmetry.space_group_name_H-M   'P 1'
#
loop_
_entity.id
_entity.type
_entity.pdbx_description
1 polymer ?
#
loop_
_entity_poly.entity_id
_entity_poly.type
_entity_poly.pdbx_seq_one_letter_code
_entity_poly.pdbx_strand_id
1 'polypeptide(L)'
;MLFQLIIVIYLLLIINIHLNRFFWSNIKFGNVLFFQCVGDDEIIKVGDKVIRFKKGDRVISNIDPTHLYGPSRSWSYSLDGPVDGMLTQYKALLYTDLIKIPNHLSYEQTASLLRTGTKTWNALLGNNQLLSGQTVLFQGTGSVSLTGLMLVKAAGCTRIIISDDDEKLKQFKDKYGVDYKINKKKEPN
;
A
#
# COMPACT_ATOMS: atom_id res chain seq x y z
N MET A 1 19.18 11.98 24.57
CA MET A 1 19.27 12.07 23.10
C MET A 1 18.50 10.86 22.53
N LEU A 2 17.23 11.06 22.16
CA LEU A 2 16.26 9.98 21.93
C LEU A 2 16.31 9.45 20.47
N PHE A 3 16.53 8.14 20.31
CA PHE A 3 15.97 7.22 19.31
C PHE A 3 15.80 7.64 17.83
N GLN A 4 16.68 8.45 17.25
CA GLN A 4 16.57 8.83 15.84
C GLN A 4 17.30 7.83 14.93
N LEU A 5 16.54 7.09 14.12
CA LEU A 5 17.05 6.28 13.02
C LEU A 5 16.88 7.06 11.72
N ILE A 6 17.96 7.24 10.96
CA ILE A 6 17.96 8.06 9.73
C ILE A 6 17.92 7.11 8.52
N ILE A 7 16.94 7.34 7.65
CA ILE A 7 16.69 6.57 6.42
C ILE A 7 16.92 7.47 5.22
N VAL A 8 17.48 6.91 4.15
CA VAL A 8 17.67 7.56 2.84
C VAL A 8 16.66 7.01 1.85
N ILE A 9 16.01 7.90 1.10
CA ILE A 9 14.91 7.54 0.18
C ILE A 9 15.32 7.89 -1.25
N TYR A 10 15.25 6.92 -2.17
CA TYR A 10 15.62 7.12 -3.59
C TYR A 10 14.52 6.80 -4.62
N LEU A 11 13.45 6.07 -4.28
CA LEU A 11 12.40 5.70 -5.23
C LEU A 11 11.03 6.24 -4.82
N LEU A 12 10.37 6.90 -5.77
CA LEU A 12 9.08 7.57 -5.61
C LEU A 12 8.04 6.91 -6.51
N LEU A 13 6.92 6.46 -5.92
CA LEU A 13 5.85 5.84 -6.69
C LEU A 13 4.61 6.74 -6.71
N ILE A 14 4.43 7.49 -7.80
CA ILE A 14 3.31 8.45 -7.96
C ILE A 14 1.96 7.71 -7.95
N ILE A 15 1.03 8.20 -7.12
CA ILE A 15 -0.32 7.67 -6.93
C ILE A 15 -1.32 8.73 -7.41
N ASN A 16 -2.46 8.28 -7.93
CA ASN A 16 -3.58 9.14 -8.33
C ASN A 16 -4.05 10.09 -7.20
N ILE A 17 -3.89 9.72 -5.91
CA ILE A 17 -4.18 10.61 -4.79
C ILE A 17 -3.21 11.81 -4.72
N HIS A 18 -1.94 11.65 -5.12
CA HIS A 18 -0.99 12.75 -5.21
C HIS A 18 -1.32 13.68 -6.39
N LEU A 19 -1.83 13.14 -7.50
CA LEU A 19 -2.34 13.94 -8.61
C LEU A 19 -3.61 14.70 -8.22
N ASN A 20 -4.56 14.03 -7.55
CA ASN A 20 -5.79 14.67 -7.09
C ASN A 20 -5.52 15.70 -5.98
N ARG A 21 -4.46 15.56 -5.17
CA ARG A 21 -4.12 16.52 -4.10
C ARG A 21 -3.81 17.93 -4.59
N PHE A 22 -3.44 18.13 -5.85
CA PHE A 22 -3.40 19.47 -6.44
C PHE A 22 -4.78 20.14 -6.50
N PHE A 23 -5.87 19.37 -6.41
CA PHE A 23 -7.25 19.83 -6.57
C PHE A 23 -8.06 19.88 -5.26
N TRP A 24 -7.55 19.40 -4.12
CA TRP A 24 -8.26 19.45 -2.83
C TRP A 24 -7.89 20.70 -2.02
N SER A 25 -8.89 21.49 -1.63
CA SER A 25 -8.78 22.86 -1.07
C SER A 25 -8.28 23.00 0.38
N ASN A 26 -8.01 21.90 1.09
CA ASN A 26 -7.72 21.92 2.54
C ASN A 26 -6.27 21.60 2.91
N ILE A 27 -5.31 21.82 2.00
CA ILE A 27 -3.89 21.50 2.23
C ILE A 27 -3.10 22.76 2.57
N LYS A 28 -2.30 22.69 3.65
CA LYS A 28 -1.33 23.73 3.99
C LYS A 28 -0.18 23.70 2.99
N PHE A 29 0.10 24.84 2.35
CA PHE A 29 1.31 25.02 1.53
C PHE A 29 2.56 24.75 2.38
N GLY A 30 3.49 23.92 1.87
CA GLY A 30 4.78 23.64 2.52
C GLY A 30 5.01 22.20 3.00
N ASN A 31 4.00 21.32 2.97
CA ASN A 31 4.14 19.94 3.44
C ASN A 31 4.88 19.04 2.44
N VAL A 32 5.70 18.12 2.96
CA VAL A 32 6.31 17.04 2.19
C VAL A 32 5.24 16.01 1.79
N LEU A 33 5.21 15.61 0.51
CA LEU A 33 4.21 14.67 -0.03
C LEU A 33 4.62 13.19 0.16
N PHE A 34 3.71 12.26 -0.14
CA PHE A 34 3.84 10.79 -0.10
C PHE A 34 3.66 10.10 1.26
N PHE A 35 2.56 9.32 1.36
CA PHE A 35 2.13 8.57 2.55
C PHE A 35 3.12 7.49 2.99
N GLN A 36 3.81 6.88 2.03
CA GLN A 36 4.80 5.84 2.27
C GLN A 36 5.84 5.95 1.18
N CYS A 37 7.10 5.76 1.55
CA CYS A 37 8.17 5.50 0.60
C CYS A 37 8.60 4.05 0.73
N VAL A 38 8.92 3.48 -0.42
CA VAL A 38 9.70 2.27 -0.59
C VAL A 38 10.78 2.67 -1.57
N GLY A 39 11.76 3.40 -1.06
CA GLY A 39 13.00 3.71 -1.78
C GLY A 39 13.94 2.52 -1.74
N ASP A 40 15.15 2.69 -2.27
CA ASP A 40 16.31 1.88 -1.87
C ASP A 40 16.64 2.15 -0.38
N ASP A 41 15.67 1.93 0.50
CA ASP A 41 15.60 2.41 1.88
C ASP A 41 16.57 1.60 2.73
N GLU A 42 17.84 1.94 2.63
CA GLU A 42 18.88 1.46 3.51
C GLU A 42 18.96 2.36 4.72
N ILE A 43 18.95 1.72 5.88
CA ILE A 43 19.26 2.44 7.11
C ILE A 43 20.71 2.92 7.02
N ILE A 44 20.94 4.23 7.13
CA ILE A 44 22.30 4.80 7.10
C ILE A 44 22.86 5.05 8.50
N LYS A 45 21.98 5.29 9.47
CA LYS A 45 22.35 5.52 10.87
C LYS A 45 21.31 4.94 11.80
N VAL A 46 21.80 4.15 12.75
CA VAL A 46 21.01 3.51 13.81
C VAL A 46 21.42 4.15 15.13
N GLY A 47 20.46 4.42 16.02
CA GLY A 47 20.77 4.85 17.38
C GLY A 47 21.29 3.70 18.24
N ASP A 48 22.18 3.97 19.19
CA ASP A 48 22.94 2.97 19.96
C ASP A 48 22.07 1.93 20.71
N LYS A 49 20.81 2.26 20.99
CA LYS A 49 19.86 1.39 21.71
C LYS A 49 18.98 0.53 20.79
N VAL A 50 19.10 0.67 19.47
CA VAL A 50 18.28 -0.06 18.51
C VAL A 50 18.99 -1.35 18.11
N ILE A 51 18.41 -2.49 18.52
CA ILE A 51 18.98 -3.83 18.28
C ILE A 51 18.39 -4.56 17.07
N ARG A 52 17.18 -4.18 16.64
CA ARG A 52 16.42 -4.88 15.59
C ARG A 52 16.96 -4.61 14.17
N PHE A 53 17.68 -3.50 14.03
CA PHE A 53 18.10 -2.96 12.74
C PHE A 53 19.58 -2.64 12.74
N LYS A 54 20.21 -2.77 11.57
CA LYS A 54 21.60 -2.39 11.31
C LYS A 54 21.67 -1.54 10.05
N LYS A 55 22.81 -0.86 9.89
CA LYS A 55 23.11 -0.12 8.65
C LYS A 55 23.01 -1.07 7.44
N GLY A 56 22.38 -0.60 6.36
CA GLY A 56 22.15 -1.38 5.13
C GLY A 56 20.94 -2.31 5.18
N ASP A 57 20.21 -2.39 6.29
CA ASP A 57 18.93 -3.11 6.29
C ASP A 57 17.91 -2.37 5.41
N ARG A 58 17.22 -3.13 4.56
CA ARG A 58 16.13 -2.66 3.70
C ARG A 58 14.86 -2.56 4.51
N VAL A 59 14.24 -1.38 4.57
CA VAL A 59 13.05 -1.15 5.40
C VAL A 59 11.95 -0.37 4.70
N ILE A 60 10.76 -0.43 5.25
CA ILE A 60 9.61 0.41 4.87
C ILE A 60 9.05 1.06 6.13
N SER A 61 8.43 2.23 5.96
CA SER A 61 7.78 2.95 7.05
C SER A 61 6.29 2.63 7.14
N ASN A 62 5.78 2.59 8.36
CA ASN A 62 4.35 2.68 8.62
C ASN A 62 3.79 4.06 8.22
N ILE A 63 2.50 4.12 7.86
CA ILE A 63 1.81 5.38 7.47
C ILE A 63 1.64 6.29 8.69
N ASP A 64 1.29 5.71 9.83
CA ASP A 64 1.05 6.44 11.07
C ASP A 64 1.95 5.87 12.17
N PRO A 65 3.06 6.57 12.49
CA PRO A 65 3.97 6.22 13.59
C PRO A 65 3.29 5.93 14.93
N THR A 66 2.13 6.52 15.18
CA THR A 66 1.40 6.37 16.45
C THR A 66 0.48 5.16 16.46
N HIS A 67 0.27 4.52 15.32
CA HIS A 67 -0.67 3.40 15.16
C HIS A 67 0.06 2.11 14.76
N LEU A 68 0.35 1.27 15.75
CA LEU A 68 1.09 0.03 15.53
C LEU A 68 0.18 -1.17 15.19
N TYR A 69 -1.04 -1.23 15.72
CA TYR A 69 -1.96 -2.36 15.52
C TYR A 69 -3.42 -2.00 15.80
N GLY A 70 -4.32 -2.86 15.31
CA GLY A 70 -5.76 -2.76 15.53
C GLY A 70 -6.45 -1.79 14.55
N PRO A 71 -7.74 -1.48 14.77
CA PRO A 71 -8.44 -0.50 13.96
C PRO A 71 -7.90 0.91 14.25
N SER A 72 -7.59 1.65 13.18
CA SER A 72 -7.19 3.05 13.32
C SER A 72 -8.33 3.89 13.91
N ARG A 73 -8.01 4.67 14.95
CA ARG A 73 -8.95 5.56 15.65
C ARG A 73 -8.82 7.02 15.23
N SER A 74 -7.73 7.36 14.56
CA SER A 74 -7.42 8.73 14.13
C SER A 74 -6.41 8.72 12.99
N TRP A 75 -6.40 9.80 12.21
CA TRP A 75 -5.41 10.07 11.15
C TRP A 75 -4.52 11.28 11.49
N SER A 76 -4.59 11.75 12.75
CA SER A 76 -3.91 12.97 13.21
C SER A 76 -2.40 12.96 13.06
N TYR A 77 -1.77 11.78 12.99
CA TYR A 77 -0.32 11.63 12.86
C TYR A 77 0.10 10.91 11.57
N SER A 78 -0.83 10.77 10.63
CA SER A 78 -0.53 10.16 9.33
C SER A 78 0.50 10.98 8.54
N LEU A 79 1.53 10.30 8.06
CA LEU A 79 2.52 10.82 7.12
C LEU A 79 1.81 11.21 5.82
N ASP A 80 2.20 12.34 5.23
CA ASP A 80 1.49 12.96 4.10
C ASP A 80 0.03 13.27 4.45
N GLY A 81 -0.27 13.51 5.73
CA GLY A 81 -1.57 13.98 6.20
C GLY A 81 -1.35 15.28 6.97
N PRO A 82 -1.60 15.28 8.29
CA PRO A 82 -1.23 16.38 9.18
C PRO A 82 0.28 16.48 9.43
N VAL A 83 1.04 15.40 9.17
CA VAL A 83 2.50 15.33 9.34
C VAL A 83 3.18 15.24 7.98
N ASP A 84 4.37 15.84 7.86
CA ASP A 84 5.20 15.75 6.67
C ASP A 84 5.41 14.32 6.20
N GLY A 85 5.14 14.08 4.92
CA GLY A 85 5.36 12.82 4.24
C GLY A 85 6.83 12.49 4.03
N MET A 86 7.05 11.62 3.03
CA MET A 86 8.31 10.92 2.82
C MET A 86 9.08 11.38 1.57
N LEU A 87 8.59 12.38 0.82
CA LEU A 87 9.30 13.02 -0.30
C LEU A 87 10.49 13.90 0.16
N THR A 88 11.49 13.27 0.76
CA THR A 88 12.73 13.88 1.24
C THR A 88 13.89 12.91 1.02
N GLN A 89 15.11 13.42 0.84
CA GLN A 89 16.29 12.57 0.73
C GLN A 89 16.59 11.83 2.04
N TYR A 90 16.28 12.46 3.18
CA TYR A 90 16.53 11.91 4.51
C TYR A 90 15.32 12.12 5.42
N LYS A 91 14.94 11.07 6.16
CA LYS A 91 13.91 11.16 7.20
C LYS A 91 14.37 10.44 8.47
N ALA A 92 14.17 11.08 9.61
CA ALA A 92 14.31 10.42 10.91
C ALA A 92 12.99 9.76 11.30
N LEU A 93 13.00 8.45 11.52
CA LEU A 93 11.84 7.67 11.96
C LEU A 93 12.16 6.88 13.23
N LEU A 94 11.12 6.48 13.96
CA LEU A 94 11.29 5.59 15.11
C LEU A 94 11.47 4.16 14.61
N TYR A 95 12.31 3.38 15.31
CA TYR A 95 12.54 1.98 14.96
C TYR A 95 11.26 1.12 15.05
N THR A 96 10.26 1.56 15.81
CA THR A 96 8.94 0.90 15.93
C THR A 96 8.12 1.00 14.66
N ASP A 97 8.38 2.04 13.85
CA ASP A 97 7.60 2.35 12.66
C ASP A 97 8.15 1.63 11.43
N LEU A 98 9.24 0.89 11.60
CA LEU A 98 9.97 0.26 10.52
C LEU A 98 9.69 -1.23 10.45
N ILE A 99 9.53 -1.70 9.21
CA ILE A 99 9.34 -3.11 8.88
C ILE A 99 10.43 -3.48 7.87
N LYS A 100 11.10 -4.62 8.08
CA LYS A 100 12.14 -5.11 7.17
C LYS A 100 11.52 -5.62 5.88
N ILE A 101 12.13 -5.28 4.75
CA ILE A 101 11.80 -5.83 3.44
C ILE A 101 12.44 -7.21 3.32
N PRO A 102 11.69 -8.27 2.98
CA PRO A 102 12.26 -9.57 2.66
C PRO A 102 13.24 -9.51 1.49
N ASN A 103 14.37 -10.23 1.57
CA ASN A 103 15.42 -10.19 0.55
C ASN A 103 14.96 -10.58 -0.87
N HIS A 104 13.90 -11.40 -0.98
CA HIS A 104 13.38 -11.86 -2.26
C HIS A 104 12.46 -10.85 -2.96
N LEU A 105 12.09 -9.74 -2.29
CA LEU A 105 11.26 -8.70 -2.89
C LEU A 105 12.12 -7.53 -3.35
N SER A 106 11.92 -7.11 -4.59
CA SER A 106 12.48 -5.86 -5.08
C SER A 106 11.79 -4.66 -4.42
N TYR A 107 12.37 -3.47 -4.56
CA TYR A 107 11.76 -2.24 -4.02
C TYR A 107 10.46 -1.91 -4.76
N GLU A 108 10.41 -2.09 -6.08
CA GLU A 108 9.22 -1.85 -6.89
C GLU A 108 8.07 -2.79 -6.51
N GLN A 109 8.40 -4.06 -6.26
CA GLN A 109 7.43 -5.06 -5.78
C GLN A 109 6.89 -4.69 -4.41
N THR A 110 7.78 -4.29 -3.49
CA THR A 110 7.42 -3.89 -2.14
C THR A 110 6.57 -2.62 -2.15
N ALA A 111 6.92 -1.63 -2.97
CA ALA A 111 6.18 -0.40 -3.17
C ALA A 111 4.76 -0.69 -3.68
N SER A 112 4.65 -1.58 -4.67
CA SER A 112 3.38 -2.01 -5.23
C SER A 112 2.51 -2.71 -4.17
N LEU A 113 3.11 -3.64 -3.41
CA LEU A 113 2.44 -4.38 -2.36
C LEU A 113 1.95 -3.46 -1.23
N LEU A 114 2.73 -2.46 -0.86
CA LEU A 114 2.27 -1.47 0.12
C LEU A 114 1.14 -0.61 -0.42
N ARG A 115 1.23 -0.16 -1.67
CA ARG A 115 0.26 0.73 -2.29
C ARG A 115 -1.12 0.08 -2.42
N THR A 116 -1.20 -1.13 -2.95
CA THR A 116 -2.48 -1.84 -3.16
C THR A 116 -2.73 -2.92 -2.14
N GLY A 117 -1.72 -3.72 -1.81
CA GLY A 117 -1.85 -4.88 -0.93
C GLY A 117 -2.39 -4.52 0.44
N THR A 118 -1.86 -3.49 1.11
CA THR A 118 -2.36 -3.11 2.45
C THR A 118 -3.82 -2.66 2.43
N LYS A 119 -4.23 -1.90 1.41
CA LYS A 119 -5.62 -1.44 1.26
C LYS A 119 -6.55 -2.60 0.98
N THR A 120 -6.19 -3.44 0.02
CA THR A 120 -6.97 -4.61 -0.37
C THR A 120 -7.04 -5.61 0.78
N TRP A 121 -5.94 -5.84 1.50
CA TRP A 121 -5.88 -6.69 2.68
C TRP A 121 -6.82 -6.16 3.77
N ASN A 122 -6.76 -4.88 4.11
CA ASN A 122 -7.64 -4.30 5.13
C ASN A 122 -9.12 -4.37 4.72
N ALA A 123 -9.43 -4.21 3.43
CA ALA A 123 -10.80 -4.29 2.92
C ALA A 123 -11.38 -5.72 2.95
N LEU A 124 -10.55 -6.74 2.71
CA LEU A 124 -10.99 -8.14 2.61
C LEU A 124 -10.77 -8.95 3.88
N LEU A 125 -9.72 -8.66 4.65
CA LEU A 125 -9.22 -9.49 5.75
C LEU A 125 -8.97 -8.70 7.04
N GLY A 126 -9.26 -7.39 7.02
CA GLY A 126 -9.14 -6.52 8.20
C GLY A 126 -10.28 -6.75 9.19
N ASN A 127 -11.16 -5.75 9.33
CA ASN A 127 -12.23 -5.79 10.33
C ASN A 127 -13.29 -6.88 10.05
N ASN A 128 -13.58 -7.14 8.77
CA ASN A 128 -14.45 -8.22 8.34
C ASN A 128 -13.60 -9.20 7.53
N GLN A 129 -13.37 -10.38 8.09
CA GLN A 129 -12.55 -11.39 7.44
C GLN A 129 -13.34 -12.13 6.37
N LEU A 130 -12.80 -12.14 5.16
CA LEU A 130 -13.26 -12.97 4.06
C LEU A 130 -13.05 -14.45 4.43
N LEU A 131 -14.12 -15.23 4.31
CA LEU A 131 -14.13 -16.67 4.56
C LEU A 131 -14.16 -17.44 3.24
N SER A 132 -13.54 -18.62 3.24
CA SER A 132 -13.56 -19.51 2.08
C SER A 132 -14.98 -19.83 1.62
N GLY A 133 -15.17 -19.97 0.30
CA GLY A 133 -16.48 -20.20 -0.32
C GLY A 133 -17.31 -18.93 -0.53
N GLN A 134 -16.91 -17.78 -0.01
CA GLN A 134 -17.57 -16.51 -0.31
C GLN A 134 -17.29 -16.04 -1.74
N THR A 135 -18.15 -15.16 -2.24
CA THR A 135 -18.02 -14.55 -3.57
C THR A 135 -17.67 -13.08 -3.44
N VAL A 136 -16.63 -12.66 -4.17
CA VAL A 136 -16.15 -11.27 -4.16
C VAL A 136 -16.26 -10.68 -5.56
N LEU A 137 -16.90 -9.52 -5.62
CA LEU A 137 -17.04 -8.73 -6.83
C LEU A 137 -16.01 -7.61 -6.89
N PHE A 138 -15.25 -7.56 -7.98
CA PHE A 138 -14.29 -6.51 -8.28
C PHE A 138 -14.81 -5.57 -9.35
N GLN A 139 -14.91 -4.29 -9.03
CA GLN A 139 -15.32 -3.25 -9.98
C GLN A 139 -14.09 -2.61 -10.62
N GLY A 140 -13.87 -2.88 -11.90
CA GLY A 140 -12.75 -2.36 -12.69
C GLY A 140 -11.50 -3.24 -12.66
N THR A 141 -10.56 -2.93 -13.55
CA THR A 141 -9.33 -3.70 -13.80
C THR A 141 -8.08 -2.96 -13.29
N GLY A 142 -8.24 -2.13 -12.26
CA GLY A 142 -7.13 -1.40 -11.66
C GLY A 142 -6.23 -2.27 -10.79
N SER A 143 -5.14 -1.70 -10.31
CA SER A 143 -4.16 -2.42 -9.48
C SER A 143 -4.73 -2.94 -8.14
N VAL A 144 -5.73 -2.25 -7.58
CA VAL A 144 -6.45 -2.71 -6.36
C VAL A 144 -7.22 -3.99 -6.64
N SER A 145 -8.00 -4.01 -7.74
CA SER A 145 -8.74 -5.21 -8.19
C SER A 145 -7.80 -6.36 -8.49
N LEU A 146 -6.68 -6.09 -9.17
CA LEU A 146 -5.68 -7.10 -9.47
C LEU A 146 -5.12 -7.76 -8.20
N THR A 147 -4.74 -6.94 -7.22
CA THR A 147 -4.22 -7.44 -5.93
C THR A 147 -5.30 -8.22 -5.17
N GLY A 148 -6.54 -7.75 -5.23
CA GLY A 148 -7.68 -8.42 -4.60
C GLY A 148 -7.98 -9.77 -5.20
N LEU A 149 -7.93 -9.91 -6.53
CA LEU A 149 -8.12 -11.19 -7.20
C LEU A 149 -7.11 -12.24 -6.74
N MET A 150 -5.86 -11.84 -6.50
CA MET A 150 -4.83 -12.75 -5.98
C MET A 150 -5.14 -13.18 -4.54
N LEU A 151 -5.54 -12.23 -3.68
CA LEU A 151 -5.89 -12.54 -2.28
C LEU A 151 -7.14 -13.42 -2.16
N VAL A 152 -8.19 -13.09 -2.92
CA VAL A 152 -9.45 -13.86 -2.95
C VAL A 152 -9.24 -15.27 -3.50
N LYS A 153 -8.37 -15.42 -4.52
CA LYS A 153 -7.96 -16.74 -5.00
C LYS A 153 -7.28 -17.55 -3.88
N ALA A 154 -6.34 -16.93 -3.16
CA ALA A 154 -5.64 -17.59 -2.05
C ALA A 154 -6.58 -17.94 -0.90
N ALA A 155 -7.63 -17.17 -0.66
CA ALA A 155 -8.67 -17.45 0.32
C ALA A 155 -9.69 -18.52 -0.11
N GLY A 156 -9.58 -19.08 -1.32
CA GLY A 156 -10.53 -20.09 -1.83
C GLY A 156 -11.93 -19.52 -2.06
N CYS A 157 -12.01 -18.28 -2.53
CA CYS A 157 -13.25 -17.57 -2.79
C CYS A 157 -13.51 -17.42 -4.28
N THR A 158 -14.78 -17.26 -4.64
CA THR A 158 -15.22 -17.02 -6.02
C THR A 158 -14.94 -15.58 -6.42
N ARG A 159 -14.37 -15.38 -7.61
CA ARG A 159 -13.92 -14.08 -8.11
C ARG A 159 -14.79 -13.66 -9.29
N ILE A 160 -15.45 -12.52 -9.15
CA ILE A 160 -16.20 -11.87 -10.22
C ILE A 160 -15.50 -10.55 -10.57
N ILE A 161 -15.30 -10.26 -11.86
CA ILE A 161 -14.77 -8.97 -12.31
C ILE A 161 -15.74 -8.26 -13.26
N ILE A 162 -15.99 -6.98 -12.98
CA ILE A 162 -16.74 -6.08 -13.86
C ILE A 162 -15.77 -5.14 -14.58
N SER A 163 -15.95 -5.02 -15.89
CA SER A 163 -15.30 -3.98 -16.70
C SER A 163 -16.25 -3.57 -17.83
N ASP A 164 -15.90 -2.52 -18.56
CA ASP A 164 -16.58 -2.11 -19.78
C ASP A 164 -15.80 -2.44 -21.06
N ASP A 165 -14.77 -3.29 -20.91
CA ASP A 165 -13.78 -3.64 -21.92
C ASP A 165 -13.58 -5.17 -21.95
N ASP A 166 -14.02 -5.81 -23.03
CA ASP A 166 -13.98 -7.27 -23.16
C ASP A 166 -12.56 -7.82 -23.31
N GLU A 167 -11.64 -7.06 -23.89
CA GLU A 167 -10.25 -7.49 -24.05
C GLU A 167 -9.57 -7.59 -22.69
N LYS A 168 -9.80 -6.58 -21.83
CA LYS A 168 -9.34 -6.62 -20.44
C LYS A 168 -9.97 -7.77 -19.67
N LEU A 169 -11.27 -8.00 -19.80
CA LEU A 169 -11.94 -9.13 -19.15
C LEU A 169 -11.35 -10.48 -19.57
N LYS A 170 -11.05 -10.65 -20.87
CA LYS A 170 -10.41 -11.85 -21.40
C LYS A 170 -9.00 -12.01 -20.83
N GLN A 171 -8.17 -10.96 -20.88
CA GLN A 171 -6.82 -10.98 -20.31
C GLN A 171 -6.83 -11.34 -18.82
N PHE A 172 -7.77 -10.81 -18.05
CA PHE A 172 -7.89 -11.10 -16.63
C PHE A 172 -8.30 -12.54 -16.36
N LYS A 173 -9.23 -13.07 -17.16
CA LYS A 173 -9.61 -14.49 -17.08
C LYS A 173 -8.42 -15.39 -17.39
N ASP A 174 -7.73 -15.14 -18.50
CA ASP A 174 -6.63 -16.00 -18.96
C ASP A 174 -5.41 -15.95 -18.02
N LYS A 175 -5.08 -14.76 -17.50
CA LYS A 175 -3.84 -14.56 -16.71
C LYS A 175 -4.02 -14.72 -15.21
N TYR A 176 -5.18 -14.35 -14.67
CA TYR A 176 -5.45 -14.36 -13.21
C TYR A 176 -6.53 -15.37 -12.82
N GLY A 177 -7.13 -16.05 -13.80
CA GLY A 177 -8.04 -17.17 -13.59
C GLY A 177 -9.36 -16.77 -12.96
N VAL A 178 -9.94 -15.62 -13.32
CA VAL A 178 -11.22 -15.14 -12.77
C VAL A 178 -12.36 -16.11 -13.13
N ASP A 179 -13.27 -16.36 -12.17
CA ASP A 179 -14.36 -17.33 -12.32
C ASP A 179 -15.49 -16.76 -13.20
N TYR A 180 -15.89 -15.51 -12.95
CA TYR A 180 -16.94 -14.81 -13.71
C TYR A 180 -16.49 -13.43 -14.19
N LYS A 181 -16.93 -13.06 -15.40
CA LYS A 181 -16.68 -11.76 -16.02
C LYS A 181 -18.01 -11.13 -16.42
N ILE A 182 -18.14 -9.83 -16.17
CA ILE A 182 -19.35 -9.08 -16.50
C ILE A 182 -18.94 -7.82 -17.27
N ASN A 183 -19.54 -7.63 -18.44
CA ASN A 183 -19.40 -6.39 -19.19
C ASN A 183 -20.60 -5.48 -18.95
N LYS A 184 -20.42 -4.45 -18.11
CA LYS A 184 -21.51 -3.54 -17.72
C LYS A 184 -22.12 -2.73 -18.86
N LYS A 185 -21.44 -2.60 -20.02
CA LYS A 185 -22.03 -1.97 -21.22
C LYS A 185 -22.99 -2.90 -21.95
N LYS A 186 -22.78 -4.21 -21.84
CA LYS A 186 -23.60 -5.24 -22.50
C LYS A 186 -24.72 -5.74 -21.59
N GLU A 187 -24.50 -5.66 -20.28
CA GLU A 187 -25.41 -6.12 -19.24
C GLU A 187 -25.69 -4.95 -18.27
N PRO A 188 -26.60 -4.02 -18.62
CA PRO A 188 -26.84 -2.80 -17.85
C PRO A 188 -27.72 -2.99 -16.59
N ASN A 189 -28.27 -4.19 -16.35
CA ASN A 189 -29.27 -4.47 -15.32
C ASN A 189 -28.72 -5.37 -14.22
#